data_AF-A0A4R4SR67-F1
#
_entry.id   AF-A0A4R4SR67-F1
#
_cell.length_a   1.000
_cell.length_b   1.000
_cell.length_c   1.000
_cell.angle_alpha   90.00
_cell.angle_beta   90.00
_cell.angle_gamma   90.00
#
_symmetry.space_group_name_H-M   'P 1'
#
loop_
_entity.id
_entity.type
_entity.pdbx_description
1 polymer ?
#
loop_
_entity_poly.entity_id
_entity_poly.type
_entity_poly.pdbx_seq_one_letter_code
_entity_poly.pdbx_strand_id
1 'polypeptide(L)'
;MSRTTPEETAAMQREQIAAYERRGPFWGRLAQLGVAVACAVAIVVSWLVFNTMAGFYPGTGVVKSTPAERPAQATVGECRRVGPVGGDGLGYWWHCAVTVRTGDGREVRIVTGNSVVTPADRGRPVDFREACFGKGNTDCRYGRPASRVWALAVTILGMVRIALTIVLIFGVWYSLLRSVVGVPRYYAWLNRREARRSPVLPLPVPPTNRPDPYPGPMSPSLRITFAYPDGPFSEAYRSTGPRLLLAGVEVPVHGWGSHKFAVPAGPSSVRVVVPFGDTDEFAVAEHEVTVGAGETVDLEYVAPTVLGLSGRIRVTGRTGERPDGPTRGPPGRWLGRRRIRRDTRAALRVSPDLVP
;
A
#
# COMPACT_ATOMS: atom_id res chain seq x y z
N MET A 1 10.01 -18.84 18.08
CA MET A 1 9.24 -18.56 16.85
C MET A 1 7.87 -19.22 17.00
N SER A 2 6.82 -18.47 17.33
CA SER A 2 5.46 -19.01 17.33
C SER A 2 5.02 -19.25 15.89
N ARG A 3 4.65 -20.49 15.56
CA ARG A 3 3.90 -20.79 14.32
C ARG A 3 2.49 -20.27 14.55
N THR A 4 2.15 -19.17 13.87
CA THR A 4 0.75 -18.76 13.72
C THR A 4 -0.01 -19.86 13.00
N THR A 5 -1.15 -20.27 13.54
CA THR A 5 -1.97 -21.32 12.91
C THR A 5 -2.68 -20.73 11.68
N PRO A 6 -3.00 -21.55 10.66
CA PRO A 6 -3.74 -21.09 9.48
C PRO A 6 -5.09 -20.41 9.80
N GLU A 7 -5.72 -20.80 10.91
CA GLU A 7 -6.96 -20.16 11.38
C GLU A 7 -6.72 -18.74 11.91
N GLU A 8 -5.59 -18.52 12.60
CA GLU A 8 -5.23 -17.22 13.16
C GLU A 8 -4.90 -16.21 12.06
N THR A 9 -4.20 -16.65 11.01
CA THR A 9 -3.93 -15.80 9.83
C THR A 9 -5.21 -15.48 9.05
N ALA A 10 -6.13 -16.44 8.91
CA ALA A 10 -7.42 -16.22 8.26
C ALA A 10 -8.31 -15.24 9.05
N ALA A 11 -8.32 -15.34 10.38
CA ALA A 11 -9.05 -14.39 11.24
C ALA A 11 -8.46 -12.97 11.11
N MET A 12 -7.14 -12.85 11.16
CA MET A 12 -6.44 -11.57 11.01
C MET A 12 -6.68 -10.95 9.62
N GLN A 13 -6.73 -11.76 8.56
CA GLN A 13 -7.10 -11.30 7.21
C GLN A 13 -8.54 -10.80 7.14
N ARG A 14 -9.52 -11.51 7.72
CA ARG A 14 -10.93 -11.08 7.72
C ARG A 14 -11.11 -9.75 8.43
N GLU A 15 -10.43 -9.55 9.56
CA GLU A 15 -10.49 -8.30 10.31
C GLU A 15 -9.89 -7.14 9.51
N GLN A 16 -8.75 -7.36 8.83
CA GLN A 16 -8.15 -6.38 7.93
C GLN A 16 -9.06 -6.03 6.75
N ILE A 17 -9.73 -7.02 6.13
CA ILE A 17 -10.67 -6.79 5.03
C ILE A 17 -11.87 -5.97 5.51
N ALA A 18 -12.47 -6.35 6.64
CA ALA A 18 -13.63 -5.64 7.20
C ALA A 18 -13.28 -4.19 7.60
N ALA A 19 -12.06 -3.96 8.13
CA ALA A 19 -11.58 -2.61 8.42
C ALA A 19 -11.36 -1.79 7.13
N TYR A 20 -10.90 -2.42 6.05
CA TYR A 20 -10.71 -1.77 4.74
C TYR A 20 -12.05 -1.40 4.09
N GLU A 21 -13.04 -2.30 4.16
CA GLU A 21 -14.39 -2.04 3.63
C GLU A 21 -15.08 -0.87 4.35
N ARG A 22 -14.93 -0.75 5.68
CA ARG A 22 -15.52 0.38 6.44
C ARG A 22 -14.91 1.73 6.12
N ARG A 23 -13.60 1.80 5.88
CA ARG A 23 -12.92 3.07 5.56
C ARG A 23 -13.01 3.44 4.09
N GLY A 24 -13.36 2.50 3.21
CA GLY A 24 -13.42 2.76 1.78
C GLY A 24 -12.03 2.95 1.14
N PRO A 25 -11.89 2.65 -0.16
CA PRO A 25 -10.61 2.65 -0.86
C PRO A 25 -9.95 4.05 -0.92
N PHE A 26 -10.76 5.11 -0.84
CA PHE A 26 -10.29 6.48 -0.87
C PHE A 26 -9.47 6.87 0.37
N TRP A 27 -10.00 6.60 1.57
CA TRP A 27 -9.32 6.94 2.82
C TRP A 27 -8.03 6.12 3.03
N GLY A 28 -8.00 4.88 2.53
CA GLY A 28 -6.80 4.05 2.53
C GLY A 28 -5.66 4.68 1.73
N ARG A 29 -5.97 5.29 0.57
CA ARG A 29 -4.97 6.00 -0.26
C ARG A 29 -4.52 7.31 0.38
N LEU A 30 -5.45 8.09 0.94
CA LEU A 30 -5.12 9.33 1.66
C LEU A 30 -4.18 9.08 2.85
N ALA A 31 -4.44 8.03 3.64
CA ALA A 31 -3.58 7.68 4.76
C ALA A 31 -2.16 7.31 4.29
N GLN A 32 -2.02 6.54 3.20
CA GLN A 32 -0.71 6.19 2.63
C GLN A 32 0.04 7.41 2.08
N LEU A 33 -0.68 8.33 1.44
CA LEU A 33 -0.11 9.58 0.93
C LEU A 33 0.35 10.46 2.10
N GLY A 34 -0.43 10.52 3.19
CA GLY A 34 -0.04 11.18 4.43
C GLY A 34 1.25 10.62 5.04
N VAL A 35 1.42 9.30 5.07
CA VAL A 35 2.67 8.66 5.53
C VAL A 35 3.85 9.03 4.63
N ALA A 36 3.67 9.01 3.31
CA ALA A 36 4.72 9.38 2.37
C ALA A 36 5.16 10.85 2.56
N VAL A 37 4.20 11.77 2.72
CA VAL A 37 4.48 13.19 3.00
C VAL A 37 5.19 13.35 4.34
N ALA A 38 4.75 12.65 5.39
CA ALA A 38 5.40 12.71 6.70
C ALA A 38 6.86 12.23 6.63
N CYS A 39 7.14 11.14 5.91
CA CYS A 39 8.52 10.69 5.69
C CYS A 39 9.35 11.70 4.89
N ALA A 40 8.80 12.32 3.85
CA ALA A 40 9.48 13.35 3.08
C ALA A 40 9.83 14.58 3.94
N VAL A 41 8.87 15.04 4.76
CA VAL A 41 9.10 16.13 5.73
C VAL A 41 10.18 15.74 6.73
N ALA A 42 10.16 14.51 7.25
CA ALA A 42 11.18 14.01 8.17
C ALA A 42 12.59 14.02 7.56
N ILE A 43 12.74 13.75 6.25
CA ILE A 43 14.02 13.86 5.54
C ILE A 43 14.52 15.33 5.57
N VAL A 44 13.66 16.29 5.21
CA VAL A 44 14.02 17.71 5.18
C VAL A 44 14.38 18.22 6.58
N VAL A 45 13.57 17.89 7.59
CA VAL A 45 13.83 18.27 8.98
C VAL A 45 15.13 17.64 9.49
N SER A 46 15.36 16.35 9.22
CA SER A 46 16.62 15.69 9.58
C SER A 46 17.83 16.36 8.95
N TRP A 47 17.72 16.79 7.68
CA TRP A 47 18.78 17.51 6.97
C TRP A 47 19.07 18.87 7.60
N LEU A 48 18.02 19.65 7.88
CA LEU A 48 18.14 20.96 8.54
C LEU A 48 18.73 20.85 9.95
N VAL A 49 18.25 19.91 10.77
CA VAL A 49 18.76 19.70 12.14
C VAL A 49 20.23 19.29 12.11
N PHE A 50 20.62 18.41 11.19
CA PHE A 50 22.01 18.01 11.05
C PHE A 50 22.92 19.17 10.64
N ASN A 51 22.54 19.94 9.61
CA ASN A 51 23.34 21.09 9.17
C ASN A 51 23.47 22.12 10.30
N THR A 52 22.39 22.33 11.06
CA THR A 52 22.37 23.20 12.23
C THR A 52 23.34 22.70 13.31
N MET A 53 23.28 21.42 13.68
CA MET A 53 24.19 20.79 14.65
C MET A 53 25.65 20.83 14.19
N ALA A 54 25.91 20.59 12.90
CA ALA A 54 27.24 20.68 12.32
C ALA A 54 27.78 22.12 12.29
N GLY A 55 26.89 23.11 12.13
CA GLY A 55 27.22 24.53 12.12
C GLY A 55 27.40 25.15 13.51
N PHE A 56 26.73 24.63 14.55
CA PHE A 56 26.84 25.15 15.92
C PHE A 56 28.24 25.07 16.51
N TYR A 57 29.13 24.29 15.91
CA TYR A 57 30.54 24.34 16.26
C TYR A 57 31.25 25.35 15.34
N PRO A 58 31.70 26.51 15.87
CA PRO A 58 32.44 27.49 15.07
C PRO A 58 33.76 26.86 14.63
N GLY A 59 33.90 26.55 13.35
CA GLY A 59 35.16 26.04 12.78
C GLY A 59 35.04 24.92 11.77
N THR A 60 33.83 24.50 11.39
CA THR A 60 33.59 23.25 10.67
C THR A 60 33.60 23.42 9.15
N GLY A 61 34.49 24.28 8.66
CA GLY A 61 35.06 24.13 7.32
C GLY A 61 35.99 22.92 7.34
N VAL A 62 35.46 21.74 7.67
CA VAL A 62 36.23 20.59 8.17
C VAL A 62 37.23 20.15 7.10
N VAL A 63 38.45 20.64 7.26
CA VAL A 63 39.61 20.00 6.71
C VAL A 63 39.81 18.76 7.57
N LYS A 64 39.58 17.56 6.99
CA LYS A 64 39.88 16.32 7.71
C LYS A 64 41.37 16.32 8.01
N SER A 65 41.74 16.08 9.27
CA SER A 65 43.10 15.86 9.73
C SER A 65 43.78 14.72 8.99
N THR A 66 44.34 15.08 7.84
CA THR A 66 45.21 14.25 7.05
C THR A 66 46.65 14.60 7.41
N PRO A 67 47.61 13.66 7.29
CA PRO A 67 49.03 13.95 7.52
C PRO A 67 49.59 15.09 6.64
N ALA A 68 48.85 15.52 5.61
CA ALA A 68 49.20 16.57 4.68
C ALA A 68 48.69 17.97 5.08
N GLU A 69 48.12 18.14 6.28
CA GLU A 69 47.66 19.46 6.74
C GLU A 69 48.83 20.45 6.90
N ARG A 70 48.73 21.59 6.20
CA ARG A 70 49.69 22.69 6.34
C ARG A 70 49.09 23.82 7.19
N PRO A 71 49.88 24.45 8.08
CA PRO A 71 49.43 25.64 8.79
C PRO A 71 49.19 26.79 7.81
N ALA A 72 48.12 27.54 8.04
CA ALA A 72 47.80 28.76 7.32
C ALA A 72 47.23 29.80 8.28
N GLN A 73 47.32 31.08 7.95
CA GLN A 73 46.70 32.15 8.73
C GLN A 73 45.65 32.85 7.87
N ALA A 74 44.47 33.09 8.42
CA ALA A 74 43.43 33.85 7.73
C ALA A 74 43.27 35.23 8.34
N THR A 75 43.08 36.22 7.47
CA THR A 75 42.58 37.55 7.84
C THR A 75 41.14 37.67 7.37
N VAL A 76 40.26 38.06 8.31
CA VAL A 76 38.82 38.18 8.07
C VAL A 76 38.49 39.54 7.47
N GLY A 77 37.82 39.54 6.32
CA GLY A 77 37.32 40.72 5.64
C GLY A 77 35.83 40.96 5.91
N GLU A 78 35.09 41.30 4.86
CA GLU A 78 33.66 41.56 4.95
C GLU A 78 32.87 40.30 5.31
N CYS A 79 31.82 40.48 6.10
CA CYS A 79 30.96 39.41 6.60
C CYS A 79 29.51 39.78 6.33
N ARG A 80 28.75 38.84 5.76
CA ARG A 80 27.33 38.95 5.51
C ARG A 80 26.57 37.98 6.41
N ARG A 81 25.51 38.45 7.05
CA ARG A 81 24.58 37.60 7.80
C ARG A 81 23.59 36.93 6.85
N VAL A 82 23.41 35.62 6.97
CA VAL A 82 22.44 34.82 6.21
C VAL A 82 21.53 34.04 7.18
N GLY A 83 20.28 33.78 6.81
CA GLY A 83 19.29 33.11 7.69
C GLY A 83 17.88 33.72 7.59
N PRO A 84 16.91 33.26 8.39
CA PRO A 84 17.02 32.27 9.49
C PRO A 84 16.95 30.79 9.05
N VAL A 85 16.69 30.51 7.76
CA VAL A 85 16.67 29.14 7.22
C VAL A 85 17.45 29.14 5.91
N GLY A 86 18.46 28.27 5.81
CA GLY A 86 19.31 28.18 4.62
C GLY A 86 20.08 26.87 4.53
N GLY A 87 21.00 26.78 3.57
CA GLY A 87 21.88 25.62 3.40
C GLY A 87 22.76 25.35 4.61
N ASP A 88 23.10 26.41 5.36
CA ASP A 88 23.87 26.33 6.61
C ASP A 88 23.06 25.77 7.80
N GLY A 89 21.73 25.65 7.69
CA GLY A 89 20.83 25.16 8.74
C GLY A 89 19.82 26.19 9.22
N LEU A 90 19.32 25.98 10.44
CA LEU A 90 18.37 26.84 11.17
C LEU A 90 19.15 27.84 12.04
N GLY A 91 18.81 29.12 11.95
CA GLY A 91 19.47 30.20 12.66
C GLY A 91 20.11 31.23 11.72
N TYR A 92 20.78 32.22 12.32
CA TYR A 92 21.56 33.20 11.58
C TYR A 92 23.03 32.77 11.55
N TRP A 93 23.61 32.78 10.35
CA TRP A 93 24.98 32.38 10.08
C TRP A 93 25.75 33.54 9.45
N TRP A 94 27.07 33.50 9.56
CA TRP A 94 27.96 34.47 8.93
C TRP A 94 28.70 33.83 7.76
N HIS A 95 28.62 34.49 6.61
CA HIS A 95 29.46 34.22 5.44
C HIS A 95 30.48 35.33 5.34
N CYS A 96 31.76 35.02 5.54
CA CYS A 96 32.83 36.02 5.56
C CYS A 96 33.84 35.76 4.44
N ALA A 97 34.20 36.83 3.72
CA ALA A 97 35.37 36.82 2.86
C ALA A 97 36.62 36.75 3.73
N VAL A 98 37.50 35.79 3.49
CA VAL A 98 38.76 35.62 4.22
C VAL A 98 39.92 35.54 3.22
N THR A 99 41.02 36.18 3.56
CA THR A 99 42.29 36.05 2.83
C THR A 99 43.18 35.12 3.63
N VAL A 100 43.44 33.93 3.08
CA VAL A 100 44.26 32.90 3.70
C VAL A 100 45.67 33.00 3.17
N ARG A 101 46.64 33.20 4.05
CA ARG A 101 48.07 33.16 3.77
C ARG A 101 48.62 31.79 4.16
N THR A 102 49.06 31.02 3.17
CA THR A 102 49.62 29.68 3.39
C THR A 102 51.05 29.78 3.92
N GLY A 103 51.58 28.67 4.47
CA GLY A 103 52.98 28.60 4.90
C GLY A 103 54.00 28.90 3.80
N ASP A 104 53.62 28.68 2.54
CA ASP A 104 54.45 28.97 1.35
C ASP A 104 54.37 30.45 0.91
N GLY A 105 53.64 31.29 1.66
CA GLY A 105 53.48 32.73 1.37
C GLY A 105 52.40 33.08 0.34
N ARG A 106 51.70 32.08 -0.22
CA ARG A 106 50.60 32.30 -1.17
C ARG A 106 49.38 32.86 -0.44
N GLU A 107 48.72 33.84 -1.05
CA GLU A 107 47.47 34.41 -0.54
C GLU A 107 46.29 33.95 -1.40
N VAL A 108 45.26 33.40 -0.76
CA VAL A 108 44.05 32.89 -1.43
C VAL A 108 42.82 33.54 -0.78
N ARG A 109 41.98 34.18 -1.60
CA ARG A 109 40.71 34.73 -1.14
C ARG A 109 39.61 33.69 -1.31
N ILE A 110 38.90 33.40 -0.22
CA ILE A 110 37.76 32.48 -0.20
C ILE A 110 36.62 33.08 0.61
N VAL A 111 35.41 32.57 0.43
CA VAL A 111 34.27 32.88 1.29
C VAL A 111 34.02 31.68 2.19
N THR A 112 34.12 31.88 3.49
CA THR A 112 33.80 30.84 4.48
C THR A 112 32.36 30.99 4.93
N GLY A 113 31.63 29.86 4.94
CA GLY A 113 30.24 29.77 5.41
C GLY A 113 30.14 29.32 6.88
N ASN A 114 28.92 28.97 7.32
CA ASN A 114 28.64 28.33 8.61
C ASN A 114 29.24 29.03 9.85
N SER A 115 29.47 30.35 9.80
CA SER A 115 30.09 31.09 10.91
C SER A 115 31.46 30.52 11.35
N VAL A 116 32.24 29.95 10.43
CA VAL A 116 33.61 29.47 10.72
C VAL A 116 34.47 30.59 11.31
N VAL A 117 34.28 31.81 10.79
CA VAL A 117 34.74 33.06 11.38
C VAL A 117 33.55 34.02 11.53
N THR A 118 33.69 34.97 12.44
CA THR A 118 32.66 35.94 12.77
C THR A 118 33.20 37.37 12.61
N PRO A 119 32.33 38.40 12.59
CA PRO A 119 32.78 39.79 12.57
C PRO A 119 33.73 40.17 13.73
N ALA A 120 33.69 39.45 14.85
CA ALA A 120 34.57 39.66 16.00
C ALA A 120 36.02 39.21 15.76
N ASP A 121 36.27 38.37 14.75
CA ASP A 121 37.60 37.90 14.36
C ASP A 121 38.32 38.92 13.44
N ARG A 122 37.66 40.02 13.01
CA ARG A 122 38.28 41.03 12.14
C ARG A 122 39.47 41.71 12.81
N GLY A 123 40.52 41.92 12.01
CA GLY A 123 41.77 42.55 12.46
C GLY A 123 42.67 41.65 13.31
N ARG A 124 42.26 40.40 13.58
CA ARG A 124 43.10 39.40 14.26
C ARG A 124 43.48 38.28 13.29
N PRO A 125 44.73 37.81 13.31
CA PRO A 125 45.09 36.60 12.57
C PRO A 125 44.36 35.40 13.20
N VAL A 126 43.71 34.60 12.36
CA VAL A 126 43.01 33.37 12.79
C VAL A 126 43.76 32.16 12.26
N ASP A 127 44.01 31.19 13.13
CA ASP A 127 44.62 29.92 12.73
C ASP A 127 43.71 29.12 11.80
N PHE A 128 44.24 28.81 10.62
CA PHE A 128 43.62 27.99 9.59
C PHE A 128 44.52 26.80 9.24
N ARG A 129 43.92 25.79 8.63
CA ARG A 129 44.62 24.64 8.04
C ARG A 129 44.25 24.55 6.57
N GLU A 130 45.24 24.22 5.76
CA GLU A 130 45.07 23.86 4.36
C GLU A 130 45.18 22.35 4.23
N ALA A 131 44.21 21.71 3.58
CA ALA A 131 44.43 20.39 2.98
C ALA A 131 43.98 20.39 1.53
N CYS A 132 44.86 19.87 0.69
CA CYS A 132 44.59 19.72 -0.72
C CYS A 132 44.33 18.25 -1.06
N PHE A 133 43.35 18.03 -1.92
CA PHE A 133 42.96 16.74 -2.42
C PHE A 133 43.15 16.67 -3.94
N GLY A 134 43.19 15.45 -4.49
CA GLY A 134 43.31 15.20 -5.93
C GLY A 134 44.74 15.08 -6.45
N LYS A 135 44.87 14.64 -7.71
CA LYS A 135 46.17 14.47 -8.37
C LYS A 135 46.82 15.83 -8.57
N GLY A 136 47.94 16.08 -7.88
CA GLY A 136 48.63 17.37 -7.95
C GLY A 136 48.13 18.43 -6.96
N ASN A 137 47.35 18.06 -5.93
CA ASN A 137 46.94 18.97 -4.85
C ASN A 137 46.19 20.23 -5.34
N THR A 138 45.35 20.10 -6.37
CA THR A 138 44.67 21.24 -6.98
C THR A 138 43.40 21.66 -6.24
N ASP A 139 42.74 20.77 -5.49
CA ASP A 139 41.53 21.07 -4.73
C ASP A 139 41.87 21.29 -3.25
N CYS A 140 42.30 22.51 -2.92
CA CYS A 140 42.65 22.92 -1.56
C CYS A 140 41.44 23.47 -0.82
N ARG A 141 41.20 22.92 0.37
CA ARG A 141 40.19 23.39 1.32
C ARG A 141 40.87 24.03 2.52
N TYR A 142 40.23 25.08 3.03
CA TYR A 142 40.73 25.87 4.14
C TYR A 142 39.67 25.95 5.24
N GLY A 143 40.10 25.78 6.49
CA GLY A 143 39.20 25.91 7.63
C GLY A 143 39.94 25.93 8.96
N ARG A 144 39.21 26.11 10.06
CA ARG A 144 39.78 26.03 11.40
C ARG A 144 40.10 24.56 11.76
N PRO A 145 41.17 24.30 12.52
CA PRO A 145 41.45 22.96 13.01
C PRO A 145 40.33 22.49 13.94
N ALA A 146 39.75 21.33 13.66
CA ALA A 146 38.81 20.66 14.55
C ALA A 146 39.53 19.64 15.43
N SER A 147 39.05 19.42 16.66
CA SER A 147 39.57 18.33 17.48
C SER A 147 39.24 16.97 16.82
N ARG A 148 40.15 15.99 16.95
CA ARG A 148 39.95 14.65 16.38
C ARG A 148 38.65 14.00 16.87
N VAL A 149 38.30 14.20 18.14
CA VAL A 149 37.07 13.69 18.76
C VAL A 149 35.84 14.24 18.06
N TRP A 150 35.83 15.55 17.78
CA TRP A 150 34.70 16.20 17.12
C TRP A 150 34.58 15.78 15.65
N ALA A 151 35.71 15.70 14.93
CA ALA A 151 35.73 15.21 13.55
C ALA A 151 35.17 13.76 13.45
N LEU A 152 35.51 12.91 14.42
CA LEU A 152 34.96 11.56 14.52
C LEU A 152 33.46 11.58 14.86
N ALA A 153 33.03 12.42 15.80
CA ALA A 153 31.61 12.56 16.17
C ALA A 153 30.74 13.00 14.98
N VAL A 154 31.16 14.01 14.21
CA VAL A 154 30.43 14.45 13.01
C VAL A 154 30.46 13.42 11.90
N THR A 155 31.56 12.67 11.76
CA THR A 155 31.61 11.54 10.83
C THR A 155 30.58 10.47 11.20
N ILE A 156 30.53 10.05 12.47
CA ILE A 156 29.54 9.08 12.96
C ILE A 156 28.12 9.61 12.76
N LEU A 157 27.85 10.85 13.17
CA LEU A 157 26.53 11.46 13.02
C LEU A 157 26.12 11.56 11.54
N GLY A 158 27.07 11.86 10.65
CA GLY A 158 26.87 11.88 9.21
C GLY A 158 26.48 10.51 8.66
N MET A 159 27.13 9.43 9.12
CA MET A 159 26.78 8.06 8.74
C MET A 159 25.39 7.66 9.24
N VAL A 160 25.05 7.99 10.49
CA VAL A 160 23.71 7.76 11.05
C VAL A 160 22.64 8.49 10.22
N ARG A 161 22.89 9.74 9.86
CA ARG A 161 21.98 10.53 9.00
C ARG A 161 21.79 9.89 7.63
N ILE A 162 22.87 9.44 6.97
CA ILE A 162 22.79 8.78 5.67
C ILE A 162 21.95 7.51 5.78
N ALA A 163 22.20 6.67 6.79
CA ALA A 163 21.41 5.46 7.03
C ALA A 163 19.93 5.77 7.27
N LEU A 164 19.61 6.75 8.11
CA LEU A 164 18.24 7.19 8.35
C LEU A 164 17.56 7.70 7.07
N THR A 165 18.26 8.50 6.28
CA THR A 165 17.75 9.05 5.01
C THR A 165 17.41 7.93 4.03
N ILE A 166 18.27 6.91 3.92
CA ILE A 166 18.04 5.73 3.08
C ILE A 166 16.76 5.00 3.53
N VAL A 167 16.60 4.75 4.83
CA VAL A 167 15.39 4.09 5.38
C VAL A 167 14.14 4.89 5.07
N LEU A 168 14.16 6.22 5.24
CA LEU A 168 13.03 7.08 4.92
C LEU A 168 12.69 7.09 3.43
N ILE A 169 13.69 7.12 2.54
CA ILE A 169 13.49 7.02 1.09
C ILE A 169 12.83 5.68 0.73
N PHE A 170 13.31 4.56 1.29
CA PHE A 170 12.67 3.26 1.10
C PHE A 170 11.23 3.23 1.63
N GLY A 171 10.96 3.89 2.76
CA GLY A 171 9.61 4.04 3.31
C GLY A 171 8.66 4.82 2.39
N VAL A 172 9.14 5.94 1.83
CA VAL A 172 8.39 6.73 0.82
C VAL A 172 8.14 5.88 -0.42
N TRP A 173 9.17 5.24 -0.97
CA TRP A 173 9.07 4.41 -2.16
C TRP A 173 8.09 3.24 -1.95
N TYR A 174 8.20 2.53 -0.82
CA TYR A 174 7.29 1.43 -0.47
C TYR A 174 5.84 1.91 -0.33
N SER A 175 5.63 3.06 0.31
CA SER A 175 4.29 3.65 0.49
C SER A 175 3.67 4.06 -0.85
N LEU A 176 4.45 4.69 -1.72
CA LEU A 176 4.04 5.06 -3.06
C LEU A 176 3.73 3.82 -3.91
N LEU A 177 4.61 2.81 -3.90
CA LEU A 177 4.39 1.56 -4.63
C LEU A 177 3.09 0.88 -4.18
N ARG A 178 2.84 0.81 -2.87
CA ARG A 178 1.60 0.26 -2.31
C ARG A 178 0.37 1.06 -2.73
N SER A 179 0.48 2.38 -2.84
CA SER A 179 -0.60 3.25 -3.30
C SER A 179 -0.94 3.07 -4.78
N VAL A 180 0.06 2.87 -5.63
CA VAL A 180 -0.07 2.68 -7.09
C VAL A 180 -0.60 1.29 -7.42
N VAL A 181 -0.03 0.24 -6.83
CA VAL A 181 -0.44 -1.14 -7.09
C VAL A 181 -1.86 -1.37 -6.56
N GLY A 182 -2.23 -0.73 -5.45
CA GLY A 182 -3.52 -0.91 -4.80
C GLY A 182 -3.59 -2.27 -4.11
N VAL A 183 -4.08 -2.27 -2.87
CA VAL A 183 -4.28 -3.49 -2.07
C VAL A 183 -5.04 -4.60 -2.83
N PRO A 184 -6.08 -4.32 -3.65
CA PRO A 184 -6.82 -5.37 -4.34
C PRO A 184 -5.99 -6.11 -5.40
N ARG A 185 -5.16 -5.41 -6.19
CA ARG A 185 -4.37 -6.08 -7.25
C ARG A 185 -3.26 -6.94 -6.68
N TYR A 186 -2.68 -6.53 -5.55
CA TYR A 186 -1.64 -7.32 -4.88
C TYR A 186 -2.18 -8.67 -4.40
N TYR A 187 -3.34 -8.68 -3.74
CA TYR A 187 -3.97 -9.93 -3.30
C TYR A 187 -4.51 -10.76 -4.47
N ALA A 188 -5.09 -10.13 -5.50
CA ALA A 188 -5.51 -10.84 -6.70
C ALA A 188 -4.32 -11.49 -7.44
N TRP A 189 -3.14 -10.87 -7.41
CA TRP A 189 -1.91 -11.44 -7.98
C TRP A 189 -1.35 -12.58 -7.12
N LEU A 190 -1.37 -12.45 -5.79
CA LEU A 190 -0.96 -13.52 -4.86
C LEU A 190 -1.88 -14.74 -4.98
N ASN A 191 -3.20 -14.56 -4.98
CA ASN A 191 -4.16 -15.65 -5.16
C ASN A 191 -3.96 -16.35 -6.51
N ARG A 192 -3.64 -15.61 -7.59
CA ARG A 192 -3.30 -16.23 -8.89
C ARG A 192 -2.05 -17.10 -8.83
N ARG A 193 -1.03 -16.74 -8.02
CA ARG A 193 0.17 -17.56 -7.84
C ARG A 193 -0.11 -18.83 -7.06
N GLU A 194 -0.97 -18.76 -6.05
CA GLU A 194 -1.37 -19.94 -5.27
C GLU A 194 -2.27 -20.87 -6.08
N ALA A 195 -3.23 -20.34 -6.83
CA ALA A 195 -4.08 -21.13 -7.72
C ALA A 195 -3.26 -21.91 -8.77
N ARG A 196 -2.16 -21.34 -9.29
CA ARG A 196 -1.25 -22.06 -10.19
C ARG A 196 -0.44 -23.16 -9.51
N ARG A 197 -0.20 -23.08 -8.20
CA ARG A 197 0.54 -24.10 -7.44
C ARG A 197 -0.34 -25.26 -7.00
N SER A 198 -1.65 -25.06 -6.92
CA SER A 198 -2.62 -26.08 -6.57
C SER A 198 -3.65 -26.25 -7.69
N PRO A 199 -3.27 -26.85 -8.83
CA PRO A 199 -4.25 -27.25 -9.82
C PRO A 199 -5.19 -28.28 -9.18
N VAL A 200 -6.41 -27.86 -8.86
CA VAL A 200 -7.48 -28.77 -8.50
C VAL A 200 -7.78 -29.57 -9.75
N LEU A 201 -7.30 -30.82 -9.79
CA LEU A 201 -7.61 -31.75 -10.87
C LEU A 201 -9.13 -31.97 -10.85
N PRO A 202 -9.86 -31.65 -11.95
CA PRO A 202 -11.28 -31.95 -12.03
C PRO A 202 -11.47 -33.45 -11.84
N LEU A 203 -12.29 -33.83 -10.86
CA LEU A 203 -12.64 -35.23 -10.63
C LEU A 203 -13.31 -35.78 -11.90
N PRO A 204 -12.99 -37.02 -12.31
CA PRO A 204 -13.60 -37.64 -13.48
C PRO A 204 -15.11 -37.76 -13.26
N VAL A 205 -15.90 -37.07 -14.09
CA VAL A 205 -17.36 -37.18 -14.10
C VAL A 205 -17.72 -38.51 -14.77
N PRO A 206 -18.40 -39.45 -14.09
CA PRO A 206 -18.80 -40.71 -14.70
C PRO A 206 -19.86 -40.45 -15.79
N PRO A 207 -19.71 -41.01 -17.02
CA PRO A 207 -20.66 -40.83 -18.10
C PRO A 207 -21.96 -41.59 -17.81
N THR A 208 -23.04 -40.88 -17.50
CA THR A 208 -24.39 -41.43 -17.40
C THR A 208 -25.04 -41.51 -18.78
N ASN A 209 -24.67 -42.51 -19.57
CA ASN A 209 -25.36 -42.86 -20.81
C ASN A 209 -26.62 -43.68 -20.50
N ARG A 210 -27.74 -43.02 -20.22
CA ARG A 210 -29.06 -43.66 -20.26
C ARG A 210 -30.02 -42.81 -21.10
N PRO A 211 -30.39 -43.25 -22.31
CA PRO A 211 -31.42 -42.58 -23.10
C PRO A 211 -32.80 -42.96 -22.55
N ASP A 212 -33.50 -42.01 -21.93
CA ASP A 212 -34.92 -42.17 -21.57
C ASP A 212 -35.81 -41.76 -22.75
N PRO A 213 -36.68 -42.66 -23.25
CA PRO A 213 -37.56 -42.38 -24.38
C PRO A 213 -39.01 -42.20 -23.89
N TYR A 214 -39.39 -41.01 -23.39
CA TYR A 214 -40.81 -40.64 -23.25
C TYR A 214 -41.03 -39.13 -23.40
N PRO A 215 -42.03 -38.69 -24.17
CA PRO A 215 -42.43 -37.29 -24.24
C PRO A 215 -43.33 -36.92 -23.04
N GLY A 216 -42.87 -35.95 -22.23
CA GLY A 216 -43.73 -35.08 -21.40
C GLY A 216 -43.77 -35.36 -19.89
N PRO A 217 -42.69 -35.04 -19.17
CA PRO A 217 -42.80 -34.26 -17.91
C PRO A 217 -41.83 -33.07 -17.94
N MET A 218 -42.13 -31.99 -17.19
CA MET A 218 -41.29 -30.78 -17.15
C MET A 218 -39.83 -31.17 -16.92
N SER A 219 -38.95 -30.92 -17.91
CA SER A 219 -37.54 -31.20 -17.74
C SER A 219 -36.98 -30.30 -16.65
N PRO A 220 -36.22 -30.85 -15.67
CA PRO A 220 -35.53 -30.04 -14.68
C PRO A 220 -34.73 -28.95 -15.38
N SER A 221 -34.89 -27.72 -14.90
CA SER A 221 -34.30 -26.58 -15.56
C SER A 221 -33.74 -25.57 -14.57
N LEU A 222 -32.75 -24.83 -15.03
CA LEU A 222 -32.11 -23.77 -14.27
C LEU A 222 -32.34 -22.48 -15.02
N ARG A 223 -32.97 -21.50 -14.37
CA ARG A 223 -33.09 -20.15 -14.90
C ARG A 223 -32.09 -19.28 -14.18
N ILE A 224 -31.22 -18.58 -14.90
CA ILE A 224 -30.26 -17.65 -14.30
C ILE A 224 -30.41 -16.27 -14.93
N THR A 225 -30.48 -15.25 -14.09
CA THR A 225 -30.51 -13.84 -14.51
C THR A 225 -29.15 -13.22 -14.27
N PHE A 226 -28.49 -12.78 -15.33
CA PHE A 226 -27.23 -12.04 -15.25
C PHE A 226 -27.52 -10.54 -15.20
N ALA A 227 -27.12 -9.90 -14.10
CA ALA A 227 -27.22 -8.46 -13.91
C ALA A 227 -25.83 -7.85 -13.65
N TYR A 228 -25.65 -6.61 -14.08
CA TYR A 228 -24.51 -5.78 -13.71
C TYR A 228 -25.01 -4.43 -13.16
N PRO A 229 -24.29 -3.84 -12.20
CA PRO A 229 -24.66 -2.55 -11.63
C PRO A 229 -24.38 -1.40 -12.60
N ASP A 230 -25.21 -0.36 -12.55
CA ASP A 230 -24.88 0.93 -13.14
C ASP A 230 -23.64 1.50 -12.44
N GLY A 231 -22.64 1.90 -13.21
CA GLY A 231 -21.35 2.32 -12.67
C GLY A 231 -20.28 2.52 -13.74
N PRO A 232 -19.04 2.83 -13.32
CA PRO A 232 -17.94 3.17 -14.24
C PRO A 232 -17.52 2.02 -15.16
N PHE A 233 -17.97 0.79 -14.89
CA PHE A 233 -17.69 -0.41 -15.71
C PHE A 233 -18.91 -0.91 -16.49
N SER A 234 -20.03 -0.19 -16.44
CA SER A 234 -21.29 -0.61 -17.10
C SER A 234 -21.14 -0.76 -18.61
N GLU A 235 -20.41 0.15 -19.28
CA GLU A 235 -20.13 0.03 -20.72
C GLU A 235 -19.28 -1.19 -21.06
N ALA A 236 -18.27 -1.48 -20.23
CA ALA A 236 -17.44 -2.65 -20.42
C ALA A 236 -18.24 -3.94 -20.24
N TYR A 237 -19.14 -4.00 -19.24
CA TYR A 237 -20.07 -5.13 -19.12
C TYR A 237 -21.01 -5.22 -20.31
N ARG A 238 -21.57 -4.12 -20.82
CA ARG A 238 -22.38 -4.16 -22.06
C ARG A 238 -21.63 -4.74 -23.25
N SER A 239 -20.32 -4.48 -23.34
CA SER A 239 -19.47 -4.98 -24.42
C SER A 239 -19.01 -6.43 -24.25
N THR A 240 -19.17 -7.01 -23.06
CA THR A 240 -18.77 -8.40 -22.77
C THR A 240 -19.97 -9.29 -22.43
N GLY A 241 -19.92 -10.56 -22.82
CA GLY A 241 -20.94 -11.55 -22.46
C GLY A 241 -20.48 -12.39 -21.26
N PRO A 242 -21.36 -12.69 -20.29
CA PRO A 242 -21.04 -13.70 -19.28
C PRO A 242 -20.88 -15.07 -19.95
N ARG A 243 -19.91 -15.86 -19.49
CA ARG A 243 -19.75 -17.28 -19.80
C ARG A 243 -20.30 -18.08 -18.63
N LEU A 244 -21.09 -19.11 -18.92
CA LEU A 244 -21.68 -19.99 -17.92
C LEU A 244 -21.06 -21.38 -18.06
N LEU A 245 -20.55 -21.93 -16.98
CA LEU A 245 -20.14 -23.33 -16.89
C LEU A 245 -21.12 -24.06 -15.97
N LEU A 246 -21.79 -25.07 -16.50
CA LEU A 246 -22.66 -25.97 -15.75
C LEU A 246 -21.98 -27.33 -15.64
N ALA A 247 -21.72 -27.76 -14.39
CA ALA A 247 -20.95 -28.97 -14.11
C ALA A 247 -19.60 -29.03 -14.86
N GLY A 248 -18.95 -27.88 -15.02
CA GLY A 248 -17.67 -27.73 -15.74
C GLY A 248 -17.77 -27.65 -17.26
N VAL A 249 -18.96 -27.80 -17.85
CA VAL A 249 -19.19 -27.67 -19.30
C VAL A 249 -19.65 -26.25 -19.62
N GLU A 250 -18.98 -25.59 -20.57
CA GLU A 250 -19.38 -24.26 -21.01
C GLU A 250 -20.67 -24.32 -21.83
N VAL A 251 -21.64 -23.49 -21.44
CA VAL A 251 -22.96 -23.37 -22.07
C VAL A 251 -23.08 -21.97 -22.66
N PRO A 252 -23.51 -21.83 -23.93
CA PRO A 252 -23.59 -20.53 -24.57
C PRO A 252 -24.62 -19.63 -23.89
N VAL A 253 -24.24 -18.37 -23.65
CA VAL A 253 -25.11 -17.32 -23.09
C VAL A 253 -25.12 -16.14 -24.05
N HIS A 254 -26.31 -15.71 -24.47
CA HIS A 254 -26.46 -14.62 -25.45
C HIS A 254 -26.42 -13.21 -24.84
N GLY A 255 -25.55 -12.99 -23.86
CA GLY A 255 -25.40 -11.71 -23.17
C GLY A 255 -26.13 -11.62 -21.83
N TRP A 256 -26.34 -10.40 -21.35
CA TRP A 256 -26.96 -10.13 -20.05
C TRP A 256 -28.48 -10.30 -20.09
N GLY A 257 -29.08 -10.62 -18.93
CA GLY A 257 -30.51 -10.93 -18.82
C GLY A 257 -30.79 -12.35 -18.33
N SER A 258 -32.04 -12.79 -18.48
CA SER A 258 -32.51 -14.10 -17.99
C SER A 258 -32.39 -15.18 -19.07
N HIS A 259 -31.78 -16.31 -18.72
CA HIS A 259 -31.60 -17.47 -19.59
C HIS A 259 -32.08 -18.73 -18.89
N LYS A 260 -32.62 -19.69 -19.64
CA LYS A 260 -33.13 -20.97 -19.12
C LYS A 260 -32.36 -22.12 -19.76
N PHE A 261 -31.85 -23.01 -18.93
CA PHE A 261 -31.04 -24.16 -19.33
C PHE A 261 -31.69 -25.45 -18.82
N ALA A 262 -31.70 -26.49 -19.65
CA ALA A 262 -32.06 -27.83 -19.19
C ALA A 262 -30.86 -28.41 -18.42
N VAL A 263 -31.11 -28.94 -17.23
CA VAL A 263 -30.06 -29.52 -16.37
C VAL A 263 -30.56 -30.84 -15.79
N PRO A 264 -29.70 -31.84 -15.59
CA PRO A 264 -30.11 -33.08 -14.93
C PRO A 264 -30.59 -32.79 -13.50
N ALA A 265 -31.55 -33.57 -13.01
CA ALA A 265 -31.92 -33.53 -11.61
C ALA A 265 -30.75 -34.00 -10.73
N GLY A 266 -30.53 -33.34 -9.60
CA GLY A 266 -29.41 -33.60 -8.68
C GLY A 266 -28.55 -32.36 -8.40
N PRO A 267 -27.41 -32.53 -7.70
CA PRO A 267 -26.45 -31.45 -7.46
C PRO A 267 -25.73 -31.07 -8.76
N SER A 268 -25.60 -29.76 -9.00
CA SER A 268 -24.90 -29.17 -10.15
C SER A 268 -24.05 -27.99 -9.67
N SER A 269 -22.79 -27.91 -10.11
CA SER A 269 -21.98 -26.70 -9.92
C SER A 269 -22.28 -25.70 -11.02
N VAL A 270 -22.51 -24.44 -10.62
CA VAL A 270 -22.78 -23.30 -11.50
C VAL A 270 -21.64 -22.32 -11.33
N ARG A 271 -20.84 -22.14 -12.38
CA ARG A 271 -19.75 -21.15 -12.40
C ARG A 271 -20.02 -20.13 -13.48
N VAL A 272 -20.05 -18.85 -13.10
CA VAL A 272 -20.18 -17.72 -14.01
C VAL A 272 -18.84 -17.02 -14.12
N VAL A 273 -18.42 -16.74 -15.34
CA VAL A 273 -17.16 -16.08 -15.66
C VAL A 273 -17.44 -14.94 -16.62
N VAL A 274 -17.15 -13.71 -16.22
CA VAL A 274 -17.24 -12.55 -17.12
C VAL A 274 -15.82 -12.15 -17.52
N PRO A 275 -15.44 -12.30 -18.81
CA PRO A 275 -14.14 -11.85 -19.29
C PRO A 275 -14.08 -10.32 -19.33
N PHE A 276 -12.88 -9.77 -19.18
CA PHE A 276 -12.62 -8.33 -19.28
C PHE A 276 -11.23 -8.08 -19.85
N GLY A 277 -11.16 -7.39 -21.00
CA GLY A 277 -9.93 -7.25 -21.78
C GLY A 277 -9.33 -8.62 -22.08
N ASP A 278 -8.02 -8.75 -21.90
CA ASP A 278 -7.28 -10.01 -22.11
C ASP A 278 -7.31 -10.96 -20.91
N THR A 279 -8.17 -10.70 -19.92
CA THR A 279 -8.28 -11.55 -18.73
C THR A 279 -9.57 -12.36 -18.75
N ASP A 280 -9.41 -13.68 -18.80
CA ASP A 280 -10.54 -14.62 -18.84
C ASP A 280 -11.26 -14.78 -17.49
N GLU A 281 -10.76 -14.23 -16.37
CA GLU A 281 -11.28 -14.53 -15.01
C GLU A 281 -11.57 -13.26 -14.19
N PHE A 282 -12.21 -12.27 -14.78
CA PHE A 282 -12.35 -10.96 -14.14
C PHE A 282 -13.46 -10.87 -13.08
N ALA A 283 -14.63 -11.51 -13.31
CA ALA A 283 -15.72 -11.55 -12.33
C ALA A 283 -16.28 -12.96 -12.17
N VAL A 284 -15.48 -13.83 -11.55
CA VAL A 284 -15.85 -15.23 -11.32
C VAL A 284 -16.78 -15.35 -10.13
N ALA A 285 -17.82 -16.16 -10.25
CA ALA A 285 -18.63 -16.64 -9.13
C ALA A 285 -18.94 -18.12 -9.31
N GLU A 286 -18.94 -18.88 -8.22
CA GLU A 286 -19.24 -20.31 -8.22
C GLU A 286 -20.26 -20.62 -7.12
N HIS A 287 -21.21 -21.50 -7.43
CA HIS A 287 -22.26 -21.89 -6.50
C HIS A 287 -22.73 -23.32 -6.81
N GLU A 288 -22.91 -24.13 -5.78
CA GLU A 288 -23.52 -25.45 -5.90
C GLU A 288 -25.04 -25.34 -5.70
N VAL A 289 -25.80 -25.95 -6.60
CA VAL A 289 -27.27 -25.95 -6.56
C VAL A 289 -27.80 -27.37 -6.77
N THR A 290 -28.82 -27.76 -6.02
CA THR A 290 -29.54 -29.03 -6.22
C THR A 290 -30.86 -28.76 -6.92
N VAL A 291 -31.09 -29.41 -8.05
CA VAL A 291 -32.32 -29.27 -8.87
C VAL A 291 -33.15 -30.55 -8.75
N GLY A 292 -34.39 -30.45 -8.26
CA GLY A 292 -35.32 -31.57 -8.21
C GLY A 292 -35.85 -31.99 -9.58
N ALA A 293 -36.37 -33.21 -9.69
CA ALA A 293 -37.07 -33.66 -10.90
C ALA A 293 -38.33 -32.80 -11.13
N GLY A 294 -38.48 -32.23 -12.33
CA GLY A 294 -39.58 -31.29 -12.62
C GLY A 294 -39.43 -29.89 -12.02
N GLU A 295 -38.33 -29.61 -11.31
CA GLU A 295 -38.10 -28.32 -10.68
C GLU A 295 -37.39 -27.34 -11.63
N THR A 296 -37.80 -26.08 -11.57
CA THR A 296 -37.04 -24.95 -12.11
C THR A 296 -36.42 -24.18 -10.95
N VAL A 297 -35.08 -24.10 -10.89
CA VAL A 297 -34.39 -23.27 -9.89
C VAL A 297 -34.01 -21.92 -10.52
N ASP A 298 -34.44 -20.84 -9.88
CA ASP A 298 -34.14 -19.47 -10.30
C ASP A 298 -32.89 -18.95 -9.54
N LEU A 299 -31.87 -18.57 -10.30
CA LEU A 299 -30.62 -17.98 -9.84
C LEU A 299 -30.48 -16.53 -10.33
N GLU A 300 -29.78 -15.72 -9.55
CA GLU A 300 -29.38 -14.37 -9.91
C GLU A 300 -27.87 -14.25 -9.76
N TYR A 301 -27.19 -13.89 -10.85
CA TYR A 301 -25.79 -13.49 -10.84
C TYR A 301 -25.70 -11.97 -10.90
N VAL A 302 -24.93 -11.37 -9.98
CA VAL A 302 -24.64 -9.93 -9.96
C VAL A 302 -23.14 -9.70 -10.12
N ALA A 303 -22.76 -8.98 -11.17
CA ALA A 303 -21.37 -8.57 -11.41
C ALA A 303 -20.90 -7.55 -10.34
N PRO A 304 -19.61 -7.55 -9.98
CA PRO A 304 -19.07 -6.64 -8.98
C PRO A 304 -19.05 -5.18 -9.48
N THR A 305 -19.21 -4.23 -8.56
CA THR A 305 -19.04 -2.79 -8.86
C THR A 305 -17.57 -2.35 -8.97
N VAL A 306 -16.63 -3.18 -8.50
CA VAL A 306 -15.20 -2.83 -8.40
C VAL A 306 -14.35 -3.88 -9.11
N LEU A 307 -13.41 -3.42 -9.94
CA LEU A 307 -12.48 -4.30 -10.64
C LEU A 307 -11.72 -5.21 -9.67
N GLY A 308 -11.73 -6.52 -9.96
CA GLY A 308 -10.97 -7.53 -9.22
C GLY A 308 -11.70 -8.14 -8.02
N LEU A 309 -12.97 -7.80 -7.79
CA LEU A 309 -13.84 -8.55 -6.86
C LEU A 309 -14.53 -9.71 -7.60
N SER A 310 -14.97 -10.73 -6.87
CA SER A 310 -15.80 -11.81 -7.41
C SER A 310 -17.24 -11.35 -7.61
N GLY A 311 -17.92 -11.95 -8.59
CA GLY A 311 -19.36 -11.82 -8.72
C GLY A 311 -20.09 -12.57 -7.59
N ARG A 312 -21.40 -12.41 -7.50
CA ARG A 312 -22.23 -13.14 -6.53
C ARG A 312 -23.35 -13.88 -7.24
N ILE A 313 -23.53 -15.15 -6.93
CA ILE A 313 -24.69 -15.95 -7.33
C ILE A 313 -25.60 -16.10 -6.11
N ARG A 314 -26.90 -15.92 -6.30
CA ARG A 314 -27.95 -16.12 -5.28
C ARG A 314 -29.06 -16.98 -5.84
N VAL A 315 -29.64 -17.83 -5.00
CA VAL A 315 -30.90 -18.53 -5.31
C VAL A 315 -32.06 -17.59 -4.99
N THR A 316 -32.88 -17.26 -5.98
CA THR A 316 -34.00 -16.31 -5.84
C THR A 316 -35.35 -17.00 -5.78
N GLY A 317 -35.48 -18.21 -6.33
CA GLY A 317 -36.75 -18.92 -6.38
C GLY A 317 -36.60 -20.38 -6.76
N ARG A 318 -37.67 -21.14 -6.52
CA ARG A 318 -37.83 -22.55 -6.92
C ARG A 318 -39.27 -22.72 -7.38
N THR A 319 -39.43 -23.03 -8.66
CA THR A 319 -40.74 -23.20 -9.29
C THR A 319 -40.86 -24.62 -9.81
N GLY A 320 -41.69 -25.43 -9.15
CA GLY A 320 -41.97 -26.80 -9.53
C GLY A 320 -43.18 -27.25 -8.76
N GLU A 321 -44.16 -27.80 -9.46
CA GLU A 321 -45.37 -28.34 -8.88
C GLU A 321 -44.95 -29.56 -8.05
N ARG A 322 -44.87 -29.39 -6.72
CA ARG A 322 -44.81 -30.52 -5.82
C ARG A 322 -46.20 -31.16 -5.94
N PRO A 323 -46.36 -32.35 -6.54
CA PRO A 323 -47.65 -33.02 -6.50
C PRO A 323 -47.96 -33.22 -5.02
N ASP A 324 -49.01 -32.57 -4.56
CA ASP A 324 -49.46 -32.54 -3.17
C ASP A 324 -49.77 -33.97 -2.69
N GLY A 325 -48.75 -34.65 -2.17
CA GLY A 325 -48.94 -35.77 -1.27
C GLY A 325 -49.25 -35.22 0.12
N PRO A 326 -50.44 -35.47 0.69
CA PRO A 326 -50.85 -34.88 1.97
C PRO A 326 -50.02 -35.50 3.09
N THR A 327 -48.88 -34.88 3.43
CA THR A 327 -48.14 -35.22 4.64
C THR A 327 -48.61 -34.27 5.74
N ARG A 328 -49.73 -34.63 6.37
CA ARG A 328 -50.11 -34.14 7.70
C ARG A 328 -49.06 -34.63 8.70
N GLY A 329 -48.00 -33.85 8.91
CA GLY A 329 -47.17 -33.91 10.11
C GLY A 329 -47.63 -32.84 11.11
N PRO A 330 -47.76 -33.14 12.40
CA PRO A 330 -48.29 -32.20 13.38
C PRO A 330 -47.37 -30.98 13.56
N PRO A 331 -47.93 -29.81 13.92
CA PRO A 331 -47.17 -28.57 14.04
C PRO A 331 -46.13 -28.67 15.16
N GLY A 332 -44.87 -28.77 14.77
CA GLY A 332 -43.71 -28.62 15.64
C GLY A 332 -43.69 -27.21 16.24
N ARG A 333 -43.89 -27.19 17.56
CA ARG A 333 -43.89 -26.04 18.46
C ARG A 333 -42.60 -25.21 18.29
N TRP A 334 -42.70 -24.03 17.65
CA TRP A 334 -41.63 -23.04 17.58
C TRP A 334 -41.39 -22.43 18.97
N LEU A 335 -40.29 -22.84 19.61
CA LEU A 335 -39.77 -22.19 20.82
C LEU A 335 -39.18 -20.82 20.45
N GLY A 336 -39.70 -19.78 21.10
CA GLY A 336 -39.39 -18.39 20.86
C GLY A 336 -37.91 -18.05 21.03
N ARG A 337 -37.33 -17.47 19.97
CA ARG A 337 -36.01 -16.84 20.00
C ARG A 337 -36.11 -15.51 20.73
N ARG A 338 -35.69 -15.49 22.00
CA ARG A 338 -35.55 -14.27 22.81
C ARG A 338 -34.63 -13.28 22.11
N ARG A 339 -35.16 -12.09 21.83
CA ARG A 339 -34.45 -10.93 21.30
C ARG A 339 -33.69 -10.28 22.46
N ILE A 340 -32.38 -10.54 22.57
CA ILE A 340 -31.51 -9.84 23.53
C ILE A 340 -31.22 -8.45 22.96
N ARG A 341 -31.93 -7.44 23.48
CA ARG A 341 -31.55 -6.02 23.37
C ARG A 341 -30.33 -5.82 24.27
N ARG A 342 -29.15 -5.54 23.69
CA ARG A 342 -28.05 -4.90 24.41
C ARG A 342 -28.19 -3.40 24.21
N ASP A 343 -28.66 -2.72 25.26
CA ASP A 343 -28.49 -1.28 25.42
C ASP A 343 -27.00 -1.01 25.69
N THR A 344 -26.34 -0.35 24.76
CA THR A 344 -25.00 0.20 24.96
C THR A 344 -25.12 1.71 25.11
N ARG A 345 -25.48 2.18 26.32
CA ARG A 345 -25.21 3.56 26.73
C ARG A 345 -23.76 3.63 27.20
N ALA A 346 -22.86 4.05 26.32
CA ALA A 346 -21.53 4.49 26.71
C ALA A 346 -21.61 5.99 27.05
N ALA A 347 -21.41 6.30 28.32
CA ALA A 347 -21.24 7.65 28.83
C ALA A 347 -19.91 8.22 28.34
N LEU A 348 -19.96 9.30 27.55
CA LEU A 348 -18.82 10.19 27.35
C LEU A 348 -18.68 11.06 28.60
N ARG A 349 -17.72 10.73 29.48
CA ARG A 349 -17.13 11.72 30.38
C ARG A 349 -15.99 12.41 29.65
N VAL A 350 -16.22 13.66 29.27
CA VAL A 350 -15.19 14.62 28.91
C VAL A 350 -14.55 15.08 30.22
N SER A 351 -13.24 14.87 30.37
CA SER A 351 -12.45 15.47 31.45
C SER A 351 -11.71 16.67 30.84
N PRO A 352 -12.03 17.92 31.22
CA PRO A 352 -11.24 19.08 30.86
C PRO A 352 -10.35 19.42 32.04
N ASP A 353 -9.05 19.16 31.96
CA ASP A 353 -8.07 19.85 32.80
C ASP A 353 -6.73 19.90 32.06
N LEU A 354 -6.52 21.05 31.42
CA LEU A 354 -5.25 21.54 30.92
C LEU A 354 -5.32 23.06 30.97
N VAL A 355 -4.79 23.63 32.05
CA VAL A 355 -4.49 25.06 32.21
C VAL A 355 -3.14 25.12 32.97
N PRO A 356 -2.23 26.04 32.59
CA PRO A 356 -0.80 25.78 32.38
C PRO A 356 0.09 25.82 33.63
#